data_AF-A0A329L2S9-F1
#
_entry.id   AF-A0A329L2S9-F1
#
_cell.length_a   1.000
_cell.length_b   1.000
_cell.length_c   1.000
_cell.angle_alpha   90.00
_cell.angle_beta   90.00
_cell.angle_gamma   90.00
#
_symmetry.space_group_name_H-M   'P 1'
#
loop_
_entity.id
_entity.type
_entity.pdbx_description
1 polymer ?
#
loop_
_entity_poly.entity_id
_entity_poly.type
_entity_poly.pdbx_seq_one_letter_code
_entity_poly.pdbx_strand_id
1 'polypeptide(L)' 'MISVECPNAEKGIQSEIESARAQMNRLADELGVRHPAVVRASQMLDELLLQYYALTTGGMRIKRSLGRGF' A
#
# COMPACT_ATOMS: atom_id res chain seq x y z
N MET A 1 -24.31 -12.69 8.91
CA MET A 1 -22.83 -12.78 9.05
C MET A 1 -22.30 -13.19 7.70
N ILE A 2 -21.70 -12.27 6.94
CA ILE A 2 -21.16 -12.58 5.61
C ILE A 2 -19.71 -12.98 5.84
N SER A 3 -19.43 -14.29 5.79
CA SER A 3 -18.07 -14.80 5.70
C SER A 3 -17.58 -14.57 4.28
N VAL A 4 -16.75 -13.55 4.09
CA VAL A 4 -16.00 -13.34 2.85
C VAL A 4 -14.73 -14.18 2.96
N GLU A 5 -14.81 -15.41 2.48
CA GLU A 5 -13.63 -16.22 2.21
C GLU A 5 -13.02 -15.76 0.90
N CYS A 6 -12.11 -14.79 0.98
CA CYS A 6 -11.27 -14.37 -0.12
C CYS A 6 -9.89 -15.08 -0.05
N PRO A 7 -9.29 -15.40 -1.22
CA PRO A 7 -8.15 -16.31 -1.37
C PRO A 7 -6.93 -15.92 -0.52
N ASN A 8 -6.22 -16.94 -0.05
CA ASN A 8 -5.10 -16.90 0.89
C ASN A 8 -3.99 -15.86 0.60
N ALA A 9 -3.87 -15.38 -0.64
CA ALA A 9 -2.91 -14.35 -1.07
C ALA A 9 -3.28 -12.93 -0.60
N GLU A 10 -4.57 -12.60 -0.49
CA GLU A 10 -5.04 -11.29 -0.04
C GLU A 10 -4.72 -11.05 1.44
N LYS A 11 -4.86 -12.08 2.27
CA LYS A 11 -4.51 -12.03 3.70
C LYS A 11 -3.02 -11.76 3.92
N GLY A 12 -2.15 -12.32 3.07
CA GLY A 12 -0.70 -12.10 3.14
C GLY A 12 -0.34 -10.63 2.89
N ILE A 13 -0.85 -10.06 1.79
CA ILE A 13 -0.60 -8.65 1.46
C ILE A 13 -1.28 -7.70 2.45
N GLN A 14 -2.47 -8.01 2.94
CA GLN A 14 -3.10 -7.21 4.00
C GLN A 14 -2.24 -7.15 5.28
N SER A 15 -1.67 -8.28 5.69
CA SER A 15 -0.78 -8.33 6.85
C SER A 15 0.49 -7.50 6.63
N GLU A 16 1.05 -7.52 5.42
CA GLU A 16 2.21 -6.70 5.05
C GLU A 16 1.87 -5.20 5.04
N ILE A 17 0.69 -4.82 4.54
CA ILE A 17 0.19 -3.42 4.56
C ILE A 17 0.06 -2.94 6.00
N GLU A 18 -0.53 -3.75 6.88
CA GLU A 18 -0.71 -3.38 8.29
C GLU A 18 0.64 -3.23 9.01
N SER A 19 1.58 -4.15 8.76
CA SER A 19 2.95 -4.09 9.29
C SER A 19 3.69 -2.83 8.80
N ALA A 20 3.65 -2.54 7.50
CA ALA A 20 4.26 -1.36 6.90
C ALA A 20 3.65 -0.06 7.45
N ARG A 21 2.32 -0.03 7.66
CA ARG A 21 1.63 1.11 8.27
C ARG A 21 2.03 1.33 9.73
N ALA A 22 2.16 0.26 10.50
CA ALA A 22 2.65 0.33 11.88
C ALA A 22 4.08 0.86 11.94
N GLN A 23 4.95 0.38 11.06
CA GLN A 23 6.33 0.85 10.95
C GLN A 23 6.40 2.33 10.54
N MET A 24 5.59 2.76 9.56
CA MET A 24 5.51 4.16 9.14
C MET A 24 5.04 5.07 10.28
N ASN A 25 4.00 4.66 11.01
CA ASN A 25 3.51 5.42 12.17
C ASN A 25 4.56 5.55 13.25
N ARG A 26 5.29 4.47 13.55
CA ARG A 26 6.39 4.50 14.51
C ARG A 26 7.51 5.44 14.06
N LEU A 27 7.93 5.37 12.79
CA LEU A 27 8.94 6.27 12.24
C LEU A 27 8.47 7.74 12.23
N ALA A 28 7.17 7.98 11.99
CA ALA A 28 6.58 9.31 12.01
C ALA A 28 6.50 9.89 13.42
N ASP A 29 6.27 9.05 14.43
CA ASP A 29 6.31 9.41 15.84
C ASP A 29 7.74 9.74 16.29
N GLU A 30 8.72 8.89 15.93
CA GLU A 30 10.12 9.04 16.36
C GLU A 30 10.88 10.15 15.61
N LEU A 31 10.62 10.33 14.31
CA LEU A 31 11.44 11.19 13.43
C LEU A 31 10.64 12.35 12.80
N GLY A 32 9.32 12.34 12.94
CA GLY A 32 8.41 13.29 12.30
C GLY A 32 7.97 12.88 10.89
N VAL A 33 6.74 13.28 10.52
CA VAL A 33 6.07 12.91 9.26
C VAL A 33 6.81 13.31 7.97
N ARG A 34 7.75 14.27 8.05
CA ARG A 34 8.54 14.73 6.88
C ARG A 34 9.90 14.03 6.77
N HIS A 35 10.23 13.13 7.69
CA HIS A 35 11.51 12.46 7.66
C HIS A 35 11.63 11.57 6.40
N PRO A 36 12.77 11.55 5.70
CA PRO A 36 12.93 10.76 4.47
C PRO A 36 12.70 9.25 4.67
N ALA A 37 12.88 8.73 5.89
CA ALA A 37 12.53 7.35 6.22
C ALA A 37 11.02 7.09 6.21
N VAL A 38 10.21 8.06 6.69
CA VAL A 38 8.73 7.99 6.66
C VAL A 38 8.23 8.12 5.23
N VAL A 39 8.86 8.99 4.42
CA VAL A 39 8.54 9.12 2.99
C VAL A 39 8.82 7.80 2.25
N ARG A 40 9.95 7.14 2.53
CA ARG A 40 10.25 5.81 1.96
C ARG A 40 9.27 4.74 2.44
N ALA A 41 8.93 4.72 3.72
CA ALA A 41 7.91 3.81 4.26
C ALA A 41 6.54 4.05 3.61
N SER A 42 6.18 5.31 3.36
CA SER A 42 4.94 5.67 2.65
C SER A 42 4.95 5.19 1.20
N GLN A 43 6.08 5.25 0.50
CA GLN A 43 6.19 4.72 -0.87
C GLN A 43 6.03 3.20 -0.89
N MET A 44 6.65 2.49 0.06
CA MET A 44 6.49 1.03 0.18
C MET A 44 5.04 0.64 0.49
N LEU A 45 4.36 1.41 1.36
CA LEU A 45 2.95 1.19 1.66
C LEU A 45 2.07 1.40 0.43
N ASP A 46 2.35 2.42 -0.39
CA ASP A 46 1.65 2.67 -1.66
C ASP A 46 1.82 1.50 -2.64
N GLU A 47 3.02 0.95 -2.78
CA GLU A 47 3.27 -0.22 -3.63
C GLU A 47 2.53 -1.47 -3.16
N LEU A 48 2.45 -1.70 -1.84
CA LEU A 48 1.70 -2.82 -1.27
C LEU A 48 0.19 -2.64 -1.49
N LEU A 49 -0.34 -1.42 -1.35
CA LEU A 49 -1.73 -1.10 -1.64
C LEU A 49 -2.05 -1.32 -3.12
N LEU A 50 -1.17 -0.89 -4.03
CA LEU A 50 -1.33 -1.12 -5.47
C LEU A 50 -1.36 -2.62 -5.80
N GLN A 51 -0.50 -3.43 -5.17
CA GLN A 51 -0.53 -4.88 -5.32
C GLN A 51 -1.83 -5.49 -4.78
N TYR A 52 -2.29 -5.03 -3.62
CA TYR A 52 -3.57 -5.44 -3.06
C TYR A 52 -4.75 -5.12 -3.99
N TYR A 53 -4.78 -3.90 -4.53
CA TYR A 53 -5.77 -3.48 -5.52
C TYR A 53 -5.68 -4.30 -6.81
N ALA A 54 -4.48 -4.61 -7.30
CA ALA A 54 -4.31 -5.43 -8.49
C ALA A 54 -4.89 -6.85 -8.31
N LEU A 55 -4.72 -7.42 -7.11
CA LEU A 55 -5.25 -8.75 -6.75
C LEU A 55 -6.77 -8.75 -6.54
N THR A 56 -7.29 -7.78 -5.79
CA THR A 56 -8.72 -7.66 -5.48
C THR A 56 -9.56 -7.27 -6.70
N THR A 57 -9.03 -6.41 -7.57
CA THR A 57 -9.79 -5.86 -8.71
C THR A 57 -9.54 -6.63 -10.02
N GLY A 58 -8.69 -7.66 -10.02
CA GLY A 58 -8.50 -8.53 -11.19
C GLY A 58 -8.00 -7.80 -12.44
N GLY A 59 -6.97 -6.96 -12.32
CA GLY A 59 -6.29 -6.39 -13.50
C GLY A 59 -6.88 -5.08 -14.04
N MET A 60 -7.25 -4.14 -13.18
CA MET A 60 -7.49 -2.77 -13.64
C MET A 60 -6.14 -2.12 -14.01
N ARG A 61 -5.79 -2.20 -15.30
CA ARG A 61 -4.65 -1.53 -15.92
C ARG A 61 -4.85 -0.03 -15.81
N ILE A 62 -4.44 0.56 -14.69
CA ILE A 62 -4.39 2.01 -14.52
C ILE A 62 -3.32 2.51 -15.50
N LYS A 63 -3.74 2.83 -16.73
CA LYS A 63 -2.90 3.56 -17.67
C LYS A 63 -2.65 4.90 -17.01
N ARG A 64 -1.51 5.06 -16.32
CA ARG A 64 -0.91 6.37 -16.09
C ARG A 64 -0.62 6.95 -17.47
N SER A 65 -1.60 7.59 -18.09
CA SER A 65 -1.36 8.51 -19.18
C SER A 65 -0.41 9.55 -18.61
N LEU A 66 0.87 9.45 -18.99
CA LEU A 66 1.82 10.54 -18.92
C LEU A 66 1.14 11.75 -19.58
N GLY A 67 0.57 12.61 -18.74
CA GLY A 67 0.23 13.97 -19.11
C GLY A 67 1.53 14.74 -19.24
N ARG A 68 2.22 14.55 -20.38
CA ARG A 68 3.19 15.50 -20.91
C ARG A 68 2.39 16.76 -21.27
N GLY A 69 2.18 17.63 -20.28
CA GLY A 69 1.55 18.92 -20.43
C GLY A 69 2.62 20.00 -20.37
N PHE A 70 3.05 20.43 -21.57
CA PHE A 70 3.63 21.71 -21.96
C PHE A 70 4.66 22.39 -21.05
#